data_AF-A0A5P9Q661-F1
#
_entry.id   AF-A0A5P9Q661-F1
#
_cell.length_a   1.000
_cell.length_b   1.000
_cell.length_c   1.000
_cell.angle_alpha   90.00
_cell.angle_beta   90.00
_cell.angle_gamma   90.00
#
_symmetry.space_group_name_H-M   'P 1'
#
loop_
_entity.id
_entity.type
_entity.pdbx_description
1 polymer ?
#
loop_
_entity_poly.entity_id
_entity_poly.type
_entity_poly.pdbx_seq_one_letter_code
_entity_poly.pdbx_strand_id
1 'polypeptide(L)'
;MTDAQPSVEIRTIAYTVSADYLASVGGDFDARGVDDAVLDRLNADLPEGVEVRRDGRVFAAPDLVDTARAIDFDQLLADMDLDQILAEHGR
;
A
#
# COMPACT_ATOMS: atom_id res chain seq x y z
N MET A 1 9.68 -25.19 6.96
CA MET A 1 8.72 -24.56 7.89
C MET A 1 9.33 -23.24 8.29
N THR A 2 8.98 -22.16 7.59
CA THR A 2 9.42 -20.81 7.95
C THR A 2 8.59 -20.41 9.17
N ASP A 3 9.24 -20.28 10.31
CA ASP A 3 8.65 -19.74 11.54
C ASP A 3 8.14 -18.34 11.19
N ALA A 4 6.82 -18.16 11.13
CA ALA A 4 6.24 -16.84 10.92
C ALA A 4 6.56 -16.04 12.19
N GLN A 5 7.61 -15.19 12.10
CA GLN A 5 7.94 -14.22 13.13
C GLN A 5 6.64 -13.50 13.54
N PRO A 6 6.32 -13.40 14.85
CA PRO A 6 5.08 -12.76 15.27
C PRO A 6 5.08 -11.30 14.84
N SER A 7 4.26 -10.98 13.84
CA SER A 7 4.11 -9.63 13.31
C SER A 7 3.22 -8.78 14.23
N VAL A 8 3.65 -7.57 14.56
CA VAL A 8 2.91 -6.64 15.40
C VAL A 8 2.12 -5.68 14.52
N GLU A 9 0.81 -5.54 14.78
CA GLU A 9 -0.02 -4.51 14.14
C GLU A 9 0.40 -3.13 14.67
N ILE A 10 0.72 -2.22 13.75
CA ILE A 10 1.27 -0.89 14.06
C ILE A 10 0.20 0.18 13.98
N ARG A 11 -0.50 0.23 12.85
CA ARG A 11 -1.53 1.23 12.52
C ARG A 11 -2.36 0.77 11.31
N THR A 12 -3.45 1.48 11.04
CA THR A 12 -4.18 1.39 9.77
C THR A 12 -3.90 2.64 8.94
N ILE A 13 -3.74 2.46 7.63
CA ILE A 13 -3.58 3.54 6.63
C ILE A 13 -4.64 3.42 5.54
N ALA A 14 -5.00 4.55 4.94
CA ALA A 14 -5.88 4.59 3.78
C ALA A 14 -5.03 4.63 2.52
N TYR A 15 -4.92 3.50 1.82
CA TYR A 15 -4.11 3.38 0.60
C TYR A 15 -4.96 3.22 -0.67
N THR A 16 -6.27 2.99 -0.52
CA THR A 16 -7.19 2.75 -1.64
C THR A 16 -7.46 4.03 -2.42
N VAL A 17 -7.54 3.91 -3.75
CA VAL A 17 -7.84 5.05 -4.62
C VAL A 17 -9.34 5.34 -4.55
N SER A 18 -9.71 6.60 -4.33
CA SER A 18 -11.13 6.95 -4.22
C SER A 18 -11.86 6.76 -5.56
N ALA A 19 -13.10 6.28 -5.49
CA ALA A 19 -13.94 6.14 -6.68
C ALA A 19 -14.16 7.48 -7.40
N ASP A 20 -14.21 8.59 -6.65
CA ASP A 20 -14.30 9.94 -7.20
C ASP A 20 -13.05 10.31 -8.02
N TYR A 21 -11.86 9.91 -7.56
CA TYR A 21 -10.62 10.14 -8.32
C TYR A 21 -10.61 9.30 -9.60
N LEU A 22 -10.92 8.00 -9.51
CA LEU A 22 -11.02 7.12 -10.68
C LEU A 22 -12.05 7.65 -11.70
N ALA A 23 -13.20 8.15 -11.24
CA ALA A 23 -14.21 8.75 -12.09
C ALA A 23 -13.75 10.07 -12.73
N SER A 24 -12.92 10.86 -12.02
CA SER A 24 -12.39 12.12 -12.52
C SER A 24 -11.36 11.96 -13.63
N VAL A 25 -10.54 10.90 -13.57
CA VAL A 25 -9.55 10.56 -14.61
C VAL A 25 -10.26 10.09 -15.88
N GLY A 26 -11.44 9.45 -15.74
CA GLY A 26 -12.25 8.98 -16.85
C GLY A 26 -11.70 7.68 -17.44
N GLY A 27 -12.48 6.61 -17.38
CA GLY A 27 -12.07 5.29 -17.85
C GLY A 27 -12.81 4.18 -17.11
N ASP A 28 -12.86 2.99 -17.70
CA ASP A 28 -13.33 1.77 -17.02
C ASP A 28 -12.13 1.13 -16.33
N PHE A 29 -11.84 1.58 -15.12
CA PHE A 29 -10.73 1.08 -14.31
C PHE A 29 -11.20 -0.05 -13.40
N ASP A 30 -10.43 -1.14 -13.35
CA ASP A 30 -10.60 -2.15 -12.31
C ASP A 30 -10.07 -1.59 -10.98
N ALA A 31 -10.95 -0.96 -10.20
CA ALA A 31 -10.60 -0.37 -8.91
C ALA A 31 -9.88 -1.34 -7.98
N ARG A 32 -10.23 -2.64 -8.02
CA ARG A 32 -9.54 -3.65 -7.21
C ARG A 32 -8.14 -3.94 -7.73
N GLY A 33 -7.97 -3.99 -9.06
CA GLY A 33 -6.67 -4.15 -9.69
C GLY A 33 -5.75 -2.97 -9.41
N VAL A 34 -6.28 -1.74 -9.42
CA VAL A 34 -5.55 -0.53 -9.05
C VAL A 34 -5.15 -0.55 -7.58
N ASP A 35 -6.07 -0.86 -6.67
CA ASP A 35 -5.76 -0.94 -5.24
C ASP A 35 -4.68 -2.02 -4.96
N ASP A 36 -4.77 -3.18 -5.61
CA ASP A 36 -3.79 -4.25 -5.46
C ASP A 36 -2.41 -3.81 -6.00
N ALA A 37 -2.35 -3.09 -7.12
CA ALA A 37 -1.10 -2.55 -7.66
C ALA A 37 -0.47 -1.45 -6.78
N VAL A 38 -1.29 -0.56 -6.21
CA VAL A 38 -0.83 0.43 -5.22
C VAL A 38 -0.25 -0.28 -4.00
N LEU A 39 -0.92 -1.33 -3.50
CA LEU A 39 -0.46 -2.11 -2.36
C LEU A 39 0.87 -2.82 -2.63
N ASP A 40 1.02 -3.43 -3.81
CA ASP A 40 2.25 -4.11 -4.21
C ASP A 40 3.41 -3.12 -4.34
N ARG A 41 3.16 -1.94 -4.95
CA ARG A 41 4.16 -0.88 -5.05
C ARG A 41 4.56 -0.35 -3.68
N LEU A 42 3.59 -0.11 -2.80
CA LEU A 42 3.83 0.34 -1.43
C LEU A 42 4.73 -0.65 -0.70
N ASN A 43 4.37 -1.93 -0.71
CA ASN A 43 5.15 -2.96 -0.03
C ASN A 43 6.56 -3.14 -0.62
N ALA A 44 6.75 -2.88 -1.91
CA ALA A 44 8.07 -2.93 -2.53
C ALA A 44 9.03 -1.85 -2.04
N ASP A 45 8.52 -0.71 -1.57
CA ASP A 45 9.32 0.39 -1.02
C ASP A 45 9.52 0.28 0.50
N LEU A 46 8.86 -0.68 1.17
CA LEU A 46 9.00 -0.93 2.60
C LEU A 46 10.20 -1.83 2.91
N PRO A 47 10.84 -1.64 4.08
CA PRO A 47 11.89 -2.54 4.53
C PRO A 47 11.33 -3.96 4.75
N GLU A 48 12.15 -4.97 4.44
CA GLU A 48 11.79 -6.37 4.67
C GLU A 48 11.37 -6.59 6.13
N GLY A 49 10.21 -7.21 6.34
CA GLY A 49 9.61 -7.38 7.67
C GLY A 49 8.62 -6.30 8.07
N VAL A 50 8.38 -5.27 7.24
CA VAL A 50 7.22 -4.38 7.33
C VAL A 50 6.31 -4.66 6.14
N GLU A 51 5.03 -4.90 6.40
CA GLU A 51 4.02 -5.16 5.37
C GLU A 51 2.76 -4.35 5.61
N VAL A 52 2.11 -3.93 4.53
CA VAL A 52 0.76 -3.39 4.51
C VAL A 52 -0.13 -4.44 3.88
N ARG A 53 -1.22 -4.79 4.56
CA ARG A 53 -2.21 -5.73 4.06
C ARG A 53 -3.35 -5.02 3.34
N ARG A 54 -4.15 -5.80 2.61
CA ARG A 54 -5.27 -5.30 1.80
C ARG A 54 -6.38 -4.58 2.60
N ASP A 55 -6.43 -4.78 3.90
CA ASP A 55 -7.34 -4.06 4.80
C ASP A 55 -6.73 -2.75 5.34
N GLY A 56 -5.58 -2.34 4.80
CA GLY A 56 -4.85 -1.13 5.17
C GLY A 56 -4.09 -1.26 6.48
N ARG A 57 -4.07 -2.43 7.12
CA ARG A 57 -3.30 -2.64 8.35
C ARG A 57 -1.83 -2.83 8.04
N VAL A 58 -1.01 -2.09 8.79
CA VAL A 58 0.44 -2.17 8.75
C VAL A 58 0.90 -3.13 9.85
N PHE A 59 1.71 -4.11 9.46
CA PHE A 59 2.37 -5.05 10.35
C PHE A 59 3.87 -4.89 10.25
N ALA A 60 4.58 -5.08 11.35
CA ALA A 60 6.04 -5.11 11.37
C ALA A 60 6.57 -6.25 12.24
N ALA A 61 7.76 -6.74 11.90
CA ALA A 61 8.54 -7.59 12.79
C ALA A 61 8.78 -6.86 14.13
N PRO A 62 8.88 -7.58 15.27
CA PRO A 62 8.97 -6.94 16.60
C PRO A 62 10.15 -5.98 16.76
N ASP A 63 11.25 -6.25 16.07
CA ASP A 63 12.46 -5.45 16.02
C ASP A 63 12.38 -4.23 15.07
N LEU A 64 11.38 -4.21 14.19
CA LEU A 64 11.12 -3.13 13.23
C LEU A 64 9.92 -2.25 13.59
N VAL A 65 9.26 -2.48 14.73
CA VAL A 65 8.09 -1.70 15.18
C VAL A 65 8.36 -0.19 15.17
N ASP A 66 9.49 0.24 15.74
CA ASP A 66 9.82 1.67 15.82
C ASP A 66 10.20 2.25 14.46
N THR A 67 10.87 1.45 13.61
CA THR A 67 11.14 1.81 12.21
C THR A 67 9.84 2.01 11.44
N ALA A 68 8.92 1.04 11.51
CA ALA A 68 7.63 1.09 10.82
C ALA A 68 6.77 2.28 11.28
N ARG A 69 6.86 2.68 12.55
CA ARG A 69 6.18 3.89 13.07
C ARG A 69 6.77 5.19 12.54
N ALA A 70 8.04 5.21 12.21
CA ALA A 70 8.73 6.38 11.67
C ALA A 70 8.52 6.56 10.16
N ILE A 71 7.93 5.57 9.48
CA ILE A 71 7.62 5.65 8.05
C ILE A 71 6.47 6.63 7.82
N ASP A 72 6.71 7.58 6.93
CA ASP A 72 5.69 8.50 6.43
C ASP A 72 4.94 7.84 5.25
N PHE A 73 3.93 7.03 5.58
CA PHE A 73 3.11 6.34 4.58
C PHE A 73 2.33 7.30 3.69
N ASP A 74 1.94 8.46 4.23
CA ASP A 74 1.18 9.45 3.47
C ASP A 74 2.09 10.08 2.39
N GLN A 75 3.34 10.38 2.74
CA GLN A 75 4.36 10.84 1.79
C GLN A 75 4.70 9.75 0.76
N LEU A 76 4.89 8.49 1.19
CA LEU A 76 5.15 7.38 0.26
C LEU A 76 4.02 7.23 -0.77
N LEU A 77 2.77 7.28 -0.33
CA LEU A 77 1.61 7.22 -1.22
C LEU A 77 1.52 8.44 -2.15
N ALA A 78 1.87 9.63 -1.66
CA ALA A 78 1.89 10.85 -2.46
C ALA A 78 3.00 10.87 -3.53
N ASP A 79 4.13 10.21 -3.26
CA ASP A 79 5.26 10.10 -4.19
C ASP A 79 5.08 8.98 -5.22
N MET A 80 4.05 8.13 -5.08
CA MET A 80 3.74 7.11 -6.08
C MET A 80 3.22 7.76 -7.36
N ASP A 81 3.74 7.28 -8.49
CA ASP A 81 3.23 7.62 -9.81
C ASP A 81 1.90 6.89 -10.05
N LEU A 82 0.84 7.42 -9.45
CA LEU A 82 -0.51 6.87 -9.57
C LEU A 82 -1.00 6.91 -11.01
N ASP A 83 -0.59 7.90 -11.79
CA ASP A 83 -0.94 7.99 -13.20
C ASP A 83 -0.35 6.84 -14.01
N GLN A 84 0.90 6.43 -13.73
CA GLN A 84 1.49 5.22 -14.31
C GLN A 84 0.71 3.96 -13.92
N ILE A 85 0.38 3.79 -12.64
CA ILE A 85 -0.40 2.64 -12.16
C ILE A 85 -1.77 2.59 -12.85
N LEU A 86 -2.45 3.73 -12.97
CA LEU A 86 -3.72 3.82 -13.67
C LEU A 86 -3.59 3.53 -15.16
N ALA A 87 -2.52 3.98 -15.82
CA ALA A 87 -2.28 3.69 -17.24
C ALA A 87 -2.05 2.20 -17.52
N GLU A 88 -1.40 1.48 -16.61
CA GLU A 88 -1.20 0.03 -16.73
C GLU A 88 -2.50 -0.77 -16.49
N HIS A 89 -3.46 -0.18 -15.77
CA HIS A 89 -4.72 -0.82 -15.37
C HIS A 89 -5.99 -0.24 -16.03
N GLY A 90 -5.85 0.78 -16.88
CA GLY A 90 -6.91 1.36 -17.68
C GLY A 90 -7.16 0.57 -18.96
N ARG A 91 -8.43 0.33 -19.29
CA ARG A 91 -8.84 -0.27 -20.57
C ARG A 91 -9.19 0.77 -21.62
#